data_AF-A0A952YVV5-F1
#
_entry.id   AF-A0A952YVV5-F1
#
_cell.length_a   1.000
_cell.length_b   1.000
_cell.length_c   1.000
_cell.angle_alpha   90.00
_cell.angle_beta   90.00
_cell.angle_gamma   90.00
#
_symmetry.space_group_name_H-M   'P 1'
#
loop_
_entity.id
_entity.type
_entity.pdbx_description
1 polymer ?
#
loop_
_entity_poly.entity_id
_entity_poly.type
_entity_poly.pdbx_seq_one_letter_code
_entity_poly.pdbx_strand_id
1 'polypeptide(L)'
;TAIRNGDLDGHHATERDASWTPLADVPMHPEYPSAHSILAAAVGTVLRAEIGAGPTPVLGTASPSAKGATRHWTSIDDFVREVSDARVYEGIHFRTSTEVGVEMGTRIGELAVARYLALPQASVGPAAAGQGR
;
A
#
# COMPACT_ATOMS: atom_id res chain seq x y z
N THR A 1 19.84 8.12 -2.11
CA THR A 1 21.19 8.44 -1.56
C THR A 1 22.15 7.27 -1.69
N ALA A 2 21.75 6.05 -1.30
CA ALA A 2 22.61 4.86 -1.32
C ALA A 2 23.35 4.62 -2.66
N ILE A 3 22.66 4.57 -3.79
CA ILE A 3 23.28 4.32 -5.11
C ILE A 3 24.34 5.40 -5.46
N ARG A 4 24.04 6.67 -5.18
CA ARG A 4 24.95 7.80 -5.41
C ARG A 4 26.19 7.81 -4.51
N ASN A 5 26.15 7.01 -3.44
CA ASN A 5 27.17 6.91 -2.39
C ASN A 5 27.56 5.44 -2.13
N GLY A 6 27.45 4.56 -3.14
CA GLY A 6 27.69 3.13 -2.97
C GLY A 6 29.07 2.81 -2.41
N ASP A 7 30.05 3.67 -2.72
CA ASP A 7 31.44 3.61 -2.25
C ASP A 7 31.63 3.91 -0.75
N LEU A 8 30.59 4.35 -0.04
CA LEU A 8 30.68 4.76 1.37
C LEU A 8 30.25 3.67 2.38
N ASP A 9 29.74 2.54 1.92
CA ASP A 9 29.24 1.46 2.80
C ASP A 9 30.32 0.42 3.18
N GLY A 10 31.54 0.56 2.63
CA GLY A 10 32.65 -0.36 2.89
C GLY A 10 32.55 -1.69 2.15
N HIS A 11 31.64 -1.83 1.19
CA HIS A 11 31.45 -3.04 0.41
C HIS A 11 31.97 -2.85 -1.03
N HIS A 12 32.80 -3.77 -1.54
CA HIS A 12 33.44 -3.60 -2.85
C HIS A 12 32.49 -3.84 -4.03
N ALA A 13 31.37 -4.53 -3.81
CA ALA A 13 30.38 -4.82 -4.85
C ALA A 13 29.32 -3.70 -5.01
N THR A 14 29.37 -2.66 -4.18
CA THR A 14 28.45 -1.52 -4.23
C THR A 14 29.13 -0.36 -4.93
N GLU A 15 29.16 -0.42 -6.25
CA GLU A 15 29.73 0.64 -7.06
C GLU A 15 28.93 1.94 -6.94
N ARG A 16 29.64 3.07 -6.85
CA ARG A 16 29.02 4.39 -6.86
C ARG A 16 28.53 4.74 -8.26
N ASP A 17 27.27 5.17 -8.37
CA ASP A 17 26.75 5.90 -9.53
C ASP A 17 26.25 7.29 -9.11
N ALA A 18 27.12 8.29 -9.26
CA ALA A 18 26.81 9.67 -8.88
C ALA A 18 25.71 10.32 -9.76
N SER A 19 25.47 9.79 -10.96
CA SER A 19 24.50 10.32 -11.92
C SER A 19 23.11 9.74 -11.73
N TRP A 20 22.98 8.67 -10.95
CA TRP A 20 21.71 7.99 -10.75
C TRP A 20 20.65 8.89 -10.10
N THR A 21 19.47 8.93 -10.73
CA THR A 21 18.28 9.61 -10.24
C THR A 21 17.08 8.66 -10.24
N PRO A 22 16.24 8.68 -9.19
CA PRO A 22 14.98 7.94 -9.19
C PRO A 22 14.02 8.49 -10.25
N LEU A 23 13.03 7.68 -10.62
CA LEU A 23 11.99 8.09 -11.56
C LEU A 23 11.01 9.09 -10.93
N ALA A 24 10.72 8.93 -9.64
CA ALA A 24 9.87 9.85 -8.87
C ALA A 24 10.71 10.69 -7.91
N ASP A 25 10.18 11.87 -7.55
CA ASP A 25 10.79 12.71 -6.51
C ASP A 25 10.83 11.96 -5.18
N VAL A 26 11.99 11.99 -4.51
CA VAL A 26 12.17 11.32 -3.22
C VAL A 26 11.44 12.10 -2.13
N PRO A 27 10.52 11.48 -1.38
CA PRO A 27 9.84 12.14 -0.28
C PRO A 27 10.79 12.58 0.86
N MET A 28 10.42 13.63 1.58
CA MET A 28 11.19 14.20 2.70
C MET A 28 10.97 13.42 4.02
N HIS A 29 11.21 12.11 4.00
CA HIS A 29 11.20 11.25 5.18
C HIS A 29 12.19 10.09 5.00
N PRO A 30 12.60 9.39 6.09
CA PRO A 30 13.38 8.15 5.97
C PRO A 30 12.69 7.12 5.07
N GLU A 31 13.49 6.30 4.39
CA GLU A 31 12.98 5.34 3.41
C GLU A 31 12.33 4.10 4.05
N TYR A 32 12.73 3.72 5.27
CA TYR A 32 12.30 2.47 5.90
C TYR A 32 11.34 2.68 7.09
N PRO A 33 10.25 1.90 7.20
CA PRO A 33 9.68 1.02 6.17
C PRO A 33 8.85 1.80 5.13
N SER A 34 8.43 1.14 4.05
CA SER A 34 7.57 1.77 3.05
C SER A 34 6.14 1.98 3.57
N ALA A 35 5.79 3.25 3.81
CA ALA A 35 4.44 3.63 4.26
C ALA A 35 3.33 3.23 3.27
N HIS A 36 3.61 3.28 1.96
CA HIS A 36 2.64 2.87 0.94
C HIS A 36 2.38 1.36 0.98
N SER A 37 3.41 0.54 1.19
CA SER A 37 3.25 -0.91 1.36
C SER A 37 2.48 -1.24 2.65
N ILE A 38 2.74 -0.52 3.75
CA ILE A 38 1.96 -0.63 4.99
C ILE A 38 0.49 -0.35 4.73
N LEU A 39 0.19 0.79 4.10
CA LEU A 39 -1.19 1.21 3.86
C LEU A 39 -1.91 0.23 2.93
N ALA A 40 -1.27 -0.18 1.83
CA ALA A 40 -1.85 -1.12 0.89
C ALA A 40 -2.18 -2.46 1.55
N ALA A 41 -1.26 -3.02 2.34
CA ALA A 41 -1.49 -4.29 3.02
C ALA A 41 -2.54 -4.18 4.15
N ALA A 42 -2.59 -3.07 4.88
CA ALA A 42 -3.63 -2.81 5.87
C ALA A 42 -5.02 -2.75 5.21
N VAL A 43 -5.15 -1.96 4.13
CA VAL A 43 -6.39 -1.86 3.35
C VAL A 43 -6.77 -3.21 2.75
N GLY A 44 -5.83 -3.93 2.14
CA GLY A 44 -6.07 -5.25 1.56
C GLY A 44 -6.56 -6.26 2.60
N THR A 45 -6.03 -6.19 3.82
CA THR A 45 -6.46 -7.06 4.93
C THR A 45 -7.88 -6.74 5.38
N VAL A 46 -8.25 -5.45 5.48
CA VAL A 46 -9.62 -5.04 5.77
C VAL A 46 -10.56 -5.47 4.66
N LEU A 47 -10.20 -5.25 3.39
CA LEU A 47 -11.01 -5.68 2.24
C LEU A 47 -11.26 -7.20 2.24
N ARG A 48 -10.23 -8.00 2.56
CA ARG A 48 -10.38 -9.46 2.71
C ARG A 48 -11.42 -9.82 3.77
N ALA A 49 -11.38 -9.15 4.93
CA ALA A 49 -12.33 -9.40 6.00
C ALA A 49 -13.76 -9.02 5.60
N GLU A 50 -13.94 -7.88 4.94
CA GLU A 50 -15.26 -7.39 4.49
C GLU A 50 -15.86 -8.27 3.37
N ILE A 51 -15.05 -8.71 2.41
CA ILE A 51 -15.50 -9.59 1.31
C ILE A 51 -15.82 -11.00 1.82
N GLY A 52 -15.11 -11.47 2.85
CA GLY A 52 -15.28 -12.79 3.42
C GLY A 52 -15.00 -13.90 2.40
N ALA A 53 -15.88 -14.89 2.34
CA ALA A 53 -15.77 -16.02 1.41
C ALA A 53 -16.31 -15.75 0.00
N GLY A 54 -16.78 -14.52 -0.27
CA GLY A 54 -17.31 -14.13 -1.58
C GLY A 54 -16.24 -13.95 -2.65
N PRO A 55 -16.62 -13.86 -3.93
CA PRO A 55 -15.70 -13.49 -4.99
C PRO A 55 -15.17 -12.07 -4.77
N THR A 56 -13.88 -11.85 -5.02
CA THR A 56 -13.29 -10.51 -4.96
C THR A 56 -13.90 -9.63 -6.07
N PRO A 57 -14.52 -8.48 -5.74
CA PRO A 57 -14.98 -7.53 -6.74
C PRO A 57 -13.79 -6.91 -7.48
N VAL A 58 -14.04 -6.35 -8.66
CA VAL A 58 -13.01 -5.55 -9.35
C VAL A 58 -12.69 -4.33 -8.49
N LEU A 59 -11.45 -4.27 -8.00
CA LEU A 59 -10.91 -3.11 -7.32
C LEU A 59 -10.50 -2.07 -8.35
N GLY A 60 -10.74 -0.80 -8.07
CA GLY A 60 -10.41 0.30 -8.96
C GLY A 60 -9.90 1.51 -8.20
N THR A 61 -8.88 2.18 -8.74
CA THR A 61 -8.42 3.46 -8.20
C THR A 61 -8.08 4.44 -9.32
N ALA A 62 -8.18 5.72 -8.98
CA ALA A 62 -7.73 6.83 -9.80
C ALA A 62 -6.93 7.78 -8.90
N SER A 63 -5.96 8.49 -9.49
CA SER A 63 -5.23 9.54 -8.80
C SER A 63 -5.30 10.84 -9.59
N PRO A 64 -5.46 12.00 -8.93
CA PRO A 64 -5.27 13.29 -9.57
C PRO A 64 -3.91 13.42 -10.27
N SER A 65 -2.86 12.77 -9.72
CA SER A 65 -1.51 12.76 -10.31
C SER A 65 -1.37 11.84 -11.52
N ALA A 66 -2.34 10.94 -11.76
CA ALA A 66 -2.31 9.96 -12.84
C ALA A 66 -2.91 10.46 -14.17
N LYS A 67 -3.19 11.77 -14.30
CA LYS A 67 -3.67 12.42 -15.54
C LYS A 67 -4.86 11.71 -16.20
N GLY A 68 -5.83 11.27 -15.38
CA GLY A 68 -7.03 10.57 -15.86
C GLY A 68 -6.87 9.06 -16.05
N ALA A 69 -5.69 8.49 -15.79
CA ALA A 69 -5.54 7.04 -15.78
C ALA A 69 -6.23 6.39 -14.57
N THR A 70 -6.84 5.24 -14.82
CA THR A 70 -7.43 4.38 -13.80
C THR A 70 -6.69 3.04 -13.78
N ARG A 71 -6.58 2.45 -12.59
CA ARG A 71 -6.01 1.12 -12.38
C ARG A 71 -7.07 0.21 -11.82
N HIS A 72 -7.05 -1.05 -12.26
CA HIS A 72 -8.02 -2.06 -11.85
C HIS A 72 -7.33 -3.37 -11.51
N TRP A 73 -7.85 -4.08 -10.50
CA TRP A 73 -7.37 -5.39 -10.07
C TRP A 73 -8.54 -6.32 -9.81
N THR A 74 -8.36 -7.61 -10.08
CA THR A 74 -9.32 -8.67 -9.74
C THR A 74 -8.89 -9.46 -8.50
N SER A 75 -7.74 -9.13 -7.93
CA SER A 75 -7.17 -9.75 -6.73
C SER A 75 -6.66 -8.67 -5.78
N ILE A 76 -6.93 -8.86 -4.49
CA ILE A 76 -6.38 -8.00 -3.44
C ILE A 76 -4.85 -8.14 -3.38
N ASP A 77 -4.32 -9.34 -3.64
CA ASP A 77 -2.88 -9.56 -3.63
C ASP A 77 -2.20 -8.84 -4.79
N ASP A 78 -2.83 -8.78 -5.96
CA ASP A 78 -2.32 -8.01 -7.09
C ASP A 78 -2.32 -6.51 -6.78
N PHE A 79 -3.36 -6.00 -6.14
CA PHE A 79 -3.41 -4.63 -5.65
C PHE A 79 -2.25 -4.31 -4.68
N VAL A 80 -2.06 -5.14 -3.64
CA VAL A 80 -1.00 -4.92 -2.64
C VAL A 80 0.40 -5.02 -3.27
N ARG A 81 0.59 -6.00 -4.16
CA ARG A 81 1.84 -6.22 -4.88
C ARG A 81 2.14 -5.05 -5.82
N GLU A 82 1.20 -4.60 -6.63
CA GLU A 82 1.42 -3.51 -7.58
C GLU A 82 1.76 -2.20 -6.87
N VAL A 83 1.07 -1.86 -5.77
CA VAL A 83 1.39 -0.65 -4.98
C VAL A 83 2.81 -0.72 -4.42
N SER A 84 3.21 -1.88 -3.89
CA SER A 84 4.54 -2.10 -3.31
C SER A 84 5.63 -2.06 -4.39
N ASP A 85 5.42 -2.75 -5.51
CA ASP A 85 6.37 -2.79 -6.61
C ASP A 85 6.56 -1.44 -7.28
N ALA A 86 5.49 -0.65 -7.39
CA ALA A 86 5.59 0.71 -7.91
C ALA A 86 6.61 1.55 -7.14
N ARG A 87 6.79 1.32 -5.82
CA ARG A 87 7.76 2.06 -5.01
C ARG A 87 9.21 1.73 -5.38
N VAL A 88 9.48 0.48 -5.77
CA VAL A 88 10.79 0.05 -6.25
C VAL A 88 11.02 0.50 -7.68
N TYR A 89 10.03 0.39 -8.56
CA TYR A 89 10.12 0.90 -9.93
C TYR A 89 10.32 2.41 -10.00
N GLU A 90 9.75 3.15 -9.06
CA GLU A 90 9.97 4.59 -8.93
C GLU A 90 11.38 4.93 -8.40
N GLY A 91 12.11 3.96 -7.87
CA GLY A 91 13.45 4.16 -7.29
C GLY A 91 13.43 4.84 -5.92
N ILE A 92 12.28 4.86 -5.23
CA ILE A 92 12.14 5.57 -3.96
C ILE A 92 12.13 4.65 -2.73
N HIS A 93 12.01 3.33 -2.94
CA HIS A 93 12.09 2.34 -1.86
C HIS A 93 12.94 1.12 -2.25
N PHE A 94 13.54 0.48 -1.25
CA PHE A 94 14.17 -0.83 -1.39
C PHE A 94 13.14 -1.96 -1.30
N ARG A 95 13.43 -3.10 -1.93
CA ARG A 95 12.58 -4.29 -1.90
C ARG A 95 12.26 -4.74 -0.47
N THR A 96 13.28 -4.85 0.37
CA THR A 96 13.14 -5.22 1.79
C THR A 96 12.23 -4.26 2.56
N SER A 97 12.29 -2.96 2.26
CA SER A 97 11.42 -1.95 2.88
C SER A 97 9.95 -2.15 2.52
N THR A 98 9.68 -2.55 1.28
CA THR A 98 8.32 -2.89 0.83
C THR A 98 7.81 -4.19 1.46
N GLU A 99 8.64 -5.23 1.55
CA GLU A 99 8.27 -6.53 2.13
C GLU A 99 7.94 -6.41 3.62
N VAL A 100 8.80 -5.73 4.38
CA VAL A 100 8.53 -5.42 5.80
C VAL A 100 7.29 -4.53 5.94
N GLY A 101 7.13 -3.56 5.03
CA GLY A 101 5.95 -2.72 5.00
C GLY A 101 4.66 -3.53 4.83
N VAL A 102 4.65 -4.50 3.91
CA VAL A 102 3.50 -5.40 3.73
C VAL A 102 3.23 -6.20 5.00
N GLU A 103 4.26 -6.82 5.59
CA GLU A 103 4.09 -7.61 6.83
C GLU A 103 3.51 -6.75 7.97
N MET A 104 4.06 -5.55 8.17
CA MET A 104 3.58 -4.62 9.19
C MET A 104 2.14 -4.19 8.92
N GLY A 105 1.82 -3.85 7.67
CA GLY A 105 0.47 -3.45 7.26
C GLY A 105 -0.56 -4.55 7.46
N THR A 106 -0.21 -5.81 7.16
CA THR A 106 -1.09 -6.96 7.42
C THR A 106 -1.43 -7.07 8.90
N ARG A 107 -0.44 -7.02 9.79
CA ARG A 107 -0.68 -7.08 11.26
C ARG A 107 -1.54 -5.92 11.76
N ILE A 108 -1.35 -4.72 11.21
CA ILE A 108 -2.19 -3.56 11.52
C ILE A 108 -3.63 -3.79 11.06
N GLY A 109 -3.82 -4.31 9.84
CA GLY A 109 -5.14 -4.62 9.30
C GLY A 109 -5.86 -5.70 10.12
N GLU A 110 -5.16 -6.77 10.51
CA GLU A 110 -5.69 -7.83 11.37
C GLU A 110 -6.15 -7.27 12.72
N LEU A 111 -5.33 -6.41 13.34
CA LEU A 111 -5.69 -5.73 14.58
C LEU A 111 -6.93 -4.85 14.40
N ALA A 112 -7.00 -4.09 13.31
CA ALA A 112 -8.14 -3.21 13.02
C ALA A 112 -9.43 -4.02 12.85
N VAL A 113 -9.41 -5.11 12.08
CA VAL A 113 -10.54 -6.02 11.87
C VAL A 113 -10.99 -6.62 13.20
N ALA A 114 -10.05 -7.18 13.98
CA ALA A 114 -10.36 -7.79 15.26
C ALA A 114 -11.02 -6.80 16.23
N ARG A 115 -10.54 -5.55 16.27
CA ARG A 115 -11.11 -4.49 17.10
C ARG A 115 -12.50 -4.07 16.62
N TYR A 116 -12.69 -3.92 15.31
CA TYR A 116 -13.98 -3.54 14.74
C TYR A 116 -15.06 -4.59 15.01
N LEU A 117 -14.75 -5.87 14.80
CA LEU A 117 -15.67 -6.99 15.05
C LEU A 117 -16.00 -7.18 16.54
N ALA A 118 -15.13 -6.74 17.45
CA ALA A 118 -15.36 -6.80 18.89
C ALA A 118 -16.25 -5.66 19.42
N LEU A 119 -16.51 -4.61 18.62
CA LEU A 119 -17.41 -3.53 19.03
C LEU A 119 -18.87 -3.99 19.00
N PRO A 120 -19.72 -3.52 19.95
CA PRO A 120 -21.16 -3.69 19.84
C PRO A 120 -21.62 -3.09 18.51
N GLN A 121 -22.09 -3.94 17.60
CA GLN A 121 -22.63 -3.47 16.33
C GLN A 121 -23.87 -2.64 16.65
N ALA A 122 -23.84 -1.34 16.35
CA ALA A 122 -25.03 -0.51 16.49
C ALA A 122 -26.12 -1.12 15.61
N SER A 123 -27.29 -1.41 16.19
CA SER A 123 -28.43 -1.85 15.41
C SER A 123 -28.76 -0.77 14.39
N VAL A 124 -28.47 -1.03 13.11
CA VAL A 124 -28.96 -0.18 12.02
C VAL A 124 -30.47 -0.33 12.02
N GLY A 125 -31.16 0.63 12.65
CA GLY A 125 -32.61 0.74 12.56
C GLY A 125 -33.03 0.86 11.10
N PRO A 126 -34.21 0.37 10.71
CA PRO A 126 -34.65 0.43 9.32
C PRO A 126 -34.56 1.87 8.82
N ALA A 127 -33.88 2.05 7.68
CA ALA A 127 -33.79 3.34 7.01
C ALA A 127 -35.21 3.89 6.84
N ALA A 128 -35.49 5.04 7.45
CA ALA A 128 -36.76 5.71 7.29
C ALA A 128 -36.98 5.95 5.79
N ALA A 129 -37.99 5.28 5.23
CA ALA A 129 -38.40 5.48 3.85
C ALA A 129 -38.74 6.96 3.67
N GLY A 130 -37.85 7.69 2.99
CA GLY A 130 -38.05 9.08 2.65
C GLY A 130 -39.28 9.20 1.75
N GLN A 131 -40.32 9.82 2.28
CA GLN A 131 -41.47 10.26 1.50
C GLN A 131 -40.99 11.28 0.47
N GLY A 132 -41.33 11.00 -0.79
CA GLY A 132 -40.96 11.82 -1.93
C GLY A 132 -41.48 13.25 -1.84
N ARG A 133 -40.79 14.12 -2.58
CA ARG A 133 -41.34 15.34 -3.15
C ARG A 133 -40.95 15.40 -4.61
#